data_AF-A0A6H0IZI7-F1
#
_entry.id   AF-A0A6H0IZI7-F1
#
_cell.length_a   1.000
_cell.length_b   1.000
_cell.length_c   1.000
_cell.angle_alpha   90.00
_cell.angle_beta   90.00
_cell.angle_gamma   90.00
#
_symmetry.space_group_name_H-M   'P 1'
#
loop_
_entity.id
_entity.type
_entity.pdbx_description
1 polymer ?
#
loop_
_entity_poly.entity_id
_entity_poly.type
_entity_poly.pdbx_seq_one_letter_code
_entity_poly.pdbx_strand_id
1 'polypeptide(L)' 'MRRFTDEQGREWDTTVGRESYGMQVFLFMPLDGSGVRKALMRSDTWLDGERELDGMDEEALRERLGVSVAWEDTASM' A
#
# COMPACT_ATOMS: atom_id res chain seq x y z
N MET A 1 4.33 -7.16 -6.72
CA MET A 1 5.09 -5.96 -6.30
C MET A 1 5.19 -5.01 -7.48
N ARG A 2 4.80 -3.75 -7.28
CA ARG A 2 4.73 -2.72 -8.33
C ARG A 2 5.41 -1.44 -7.86
N ARG A 3 6.19 -0.79 -8.72
CA ARG A 3 6.89 0.46 -8.44
C ARG A 3 6.15 1.66 -9.04
N PHE A 4 6.13 2.78 -8.34
CA PHE A 4 5.62 4.06 -8.83
C PHE A 4 6.31 5.24 -8.14
N THR A 5 6.15 6.44 -8.72
CA THR A 5 6.68 7.69 -8.15
C THR A 5 5.53 8.57 -7.65
N ASP A 6 5.65 9.13 -6.45
CA ASP A 6 4.69 10.08 -5.89
C ASP A 6 4.84 11.50 -6.48
N GLU A 7 3.94 12.41 -6.09
CA GLU A 7 3.94 13.81 -6.57
C GLU A 7 5.18 14.61 -6.12
N GLN A 8 5.92 14.13 -5.12
CA GLN A 8 7.14 14.74 -4.61
C GLN A 8 8.39 14.15 -5.26
N GLY A 9 8.24 13.24 -6.24
CA GLY A 9 9.34 12.58 -6.91
C GLY A 9 9.95 11.42 -6.11
N ARG A 10 9.32 10.98 -5.01
CA ARG A 10 9.80 9.82 -4.24
C ARG A 10 9.32 8.53 -4.87
N GLU A 11 10.21 7.54 -4.91
CA GLU A 11 9.90 6.21 -5.44
C GLU A 11 9.42 5.27 -4.35
N TRP A 12 8.40 4.49 -4.69
CA TRP A 12 7.72 3.58 -3.79
C TRP A 12 7.56 2.21 -4.45
N ASP A 13 7.88 1.16 -3.71
CA ASP A 13 7.44 -0.18 -4.01
C ASP A 13 6.15 -0.48 -3.26
N THR A 14 5.16 -1.02 -3.96
CA THR A 14 3.86 -1.43 -3.42
C THR A 14 3.66 -2.92 -3.57
N THR A 15 3.14 -3.55 -2.53
CA THR A 15 2.72 -4.95 -2.56
C THR A 15 1.44 -5.13 -1.77
N VAL A 16 0.75 -6.24 -2.00
CA VAL A 16 -0.29 -6.67 -1.07
C VAL A 16 0.40 -7.13 0.23
N GLY A 17 -0.14 -6.68 1.35
CA GLY A 17 0.21 -7.10 2.69
C GLY A 17 -1.03 -7.59 3.42
N ARG A 18 -0.82 -8.18 4.60
CA ARG A 18 -1.90 -8.69 5.44
C ARG A 18 -1.82 -8.08 6.82
N GLU A 19 -2.96 -7.57 7.29
CA GLU A 19 -3.16 -7.09 8.64
C GLU A 19 -3.70 -8.19 9.57
N SER A 20 -3.72 -7.87 10.86
CA SER A 20 -4.50 -8.62 11.85
C SER A 20 -5.94 -8.84 11.37
N TYR A 21 -6.54 -9.95 11.79
CA TYR A 21 -7.90 -10.36 11.40
C TYR A 21 -8.11 -10.65 9.90
N GLY A 22 -7.04 -10.75 9.10
CA GLY A 22 -7.13 -11.25 7.73
C GLY A 22 -7.44 -10.21 6.66
N MET A 23 -7.50 -8.93 7.04
CA MET A 23 -7.69 -7.83 6.08
C MET A 23 -6.47 -7.69 5.18
N GLN A 24 -6.70 -7.43 3.89
CA GLN A 24 -5.63 -7.13 2.93
C GLN A 24 -5.34 -5.62 2.93
N VAL A 25 -4.07 -5.26 2.83
CA VAL A 25 -3.61 -3.87 2.75
C VAL A 25 -2.70 -3.67 1.57
N PHE A 26 -2.73 -2.48 0.98
CA PHE A 26 -1.60 -1.98 0.21
C PHE A 26 -0.48 -1.66 1.20
N LEU A 27 0.69 -2.24 0.98
CA LEU A 27 1.91 -1.93 1.72
C LEU A 27 2.81 -1.08 0.83
N PHE A 28 3.06 0.16 1.25
CA PHE A 28 3.88 1.13 0.53
C PHE A 28 5.24 1.26 1.22
N MET A 29 6.29 0.87 0.50
CA MET A 29 7.66 0.85 0.97
C MET A 29 8.47 1.86 0.15
N PRO A 30 8.91 2.99 0.74
CA PRO A 30 9.72 3.96 0.01
C PRO A 30 11.12 3.39 -0.23
N LEU A 31 11.71 3.68 -1.40
CA LEU A 31 13.04 3.15 -1.76
C LEU A 31 14.16 3.70 -0.89
N ASP A 32 13.99 4.89 -0.31
CA ASP A 32 14.94 5.47 0.62
C ASP A 32 14.93 4.79 2.00
N GLY A 33 13.99 3.85 2.24
CA GLY A 33 13.87 3.10 3.48
C GLY A 33 13.20 3.88 4.62
N SER A 34 12.61 5.06 4.34
CA SER A 34 11.75 5.76 5.29
C SER A 34 10.49 4.97 5.65
N GLY A 35 9.76 5.46 6.66
CA GLY A 35 8.65 4.75 7.30
C GLY A 35 7.63 4.17 6.31
N VAL A 36 7.40 2.86 6.45
CA VAL A 36 6.41 2.10 5.68
C VAL A 36 5.01 2.63 5.96
N ARG A 37 4.19 2.70 4.90
CA ARG A 37 2.79 3.12 5.00
C ARG A 37 1.87 2.01 4.53
N LYS A 38 0.61 2.04 4.97
CA LYS A 38 -0.41 1.10 4.51
C LYS A 38 -1.77 1.74 4.30
N ALA A 39 -2.55 1.17 3.38
CA ALA A 39 -3.95 1.52 3.18
C ALA A 39 -4.79 0.25 3.03
N LEU A 40 -6.02 0.25 3.55
CA LEU A 40 -6.92 -0.89 3.40
C LEU A 40 -7.26 -1.13 1.93
N MET A 41 -7.22 -2.40 1.52
CA MET A 41 -7.75 -2.83 0.23
C MET A 41 -9.25 -3.03 0.30
N ARG A 42 -9.91 -3.03 -0.86
CA ARG A 42 -11.31 -3.47 -0.93
C ARG A 42 -11.40 -4.99 -0.99
N SER A 43 -10.33 -5.63 -1.43
CA SER A 43 -10.22 -7.07 -1.58
C SER A 43 -10.12 -7.79 -0.23
N ASP A 44 -10.93 -8.83 -0.03
CA ASP A 44 -10.91 -9.69 1.16
C ASP A 44 -9.90 -10.84 1.06
N THR A 45 -9.49 -11.20 -0.17
CA THR A 45 -8.53 -12.28 -0.42
C THR A 45 -7.23 -11.74 -0.98
N TRP A 46 -6.13 -12.43 -0.69
CA TRP A 46 -4.81 -12.10 -1.25
C TRP A 46 -4.84 -12.07 -2.79
N LEU A 47 -5.51 -13.05 -3.40
CA LEU A 47 -5.58 -13.17 -4.85
C LEU A 47 -6.36 -12.01 -5.48
N ASP A 48 -7.49 -11.61 -4.89
CA ASP A 48 -8.21 -10.40 -5.32
C ASP A 48 -7.37 -9.15 -5.09
N GLY A 49 -6.61 -9.09 -3.99
CA GLY A 49 -5.71 -7.99 -3.71
C GLY A 49 -4.63 -7.83 -4.78
N GLU A 50 -3.99 -8.92 -5.19
CA GLU A 50 -2.96 -8.86 -6.24
C GLU A 50 -3.58 -8.42 -7.58
N ARG A 51 -4.82 -8.83 -7.87
CA ARG A 51 -5.55 -8.38 -9.07
C ARG A 51 -5.97 -6.91 -8.98
N GLU A 52 -6.40 -6.44 -7.80
CA GLU A 52 -6.70 -5.03 -7.53
C GLU A 52 -5.44 -4.19 -7.76
N LEU A 53 -4.29 -4.61 -7.22
CA LEU A 53 -3.01 -3.92 -7.36
C LEU A 53 -2.50 -3.90 -8.82
N ASP A 54 -2.59 -5.03 -9.53
CA ASP A 54 -2.16 -5.15 -10.92
C ASP A 54 -3.01 -4.28 -11.87
N GLY A 55 -4.32 -4.16 -11.58
CA GLY A 55 -5.25 -3.36 -12.37
C GLY A 55 -5.21 -1.85 -12.07
N MET A 56 -4.51 -1.42 -11.03
CA MET A 56 -4.36 0.00 -10.72
C MET A 56 -3.31 0.64 -11.63
N ASP A 57 -3.54 1.90 -11.99
CA ASP A 57 -2.55 2.77 -12.62
C ASP A 57 -1.77 3.56 -11.56
N GLU A 58 -0.86 4.45 -11.96
CA GLU A 58 -0.06 5.21 -10.97
C GLU A 58 -0.87 6.29 -10.25
N GLU A 59 -1.88 6.88 -10.88
CA GLU A 59 -2.73 7.90 -10.24
C GLU A 59 -3.49 7.27 -9.07
N ALA A 60 -4.13 6.13 -9.30
CA ALA A 60 -4.82 5.38 -8.26
C ALA A 60 -3.89 4.97 -7.10
N LEU A 61 -2.63 4.60 -7.38
CA LEU A 61 -1.65 4.30 -6.34
C LEU A 61 -1.29 5.53 -5.50
N ARG A 62 -1.13 6.70 -6.13
CA ARG A 62 -0.89 7.97 -5.42
C ARG A 62 -2.07 8.34 -4.53
N GLU A 63 -3.30 8.17 -5.01
CA GLU A 63 -4.50 8.40 -4.20
C GLU A 63 -4.54 7.49 -2.96
N ARG A 64 -4.25 6.19 -3.12
CA ARG A 64 -4.17 5.25 -1.99
C ARG A 64 -3.03 5.58 -1.02
N LEU A 65 -1.89 6.02 -1.53
CA LEU A 65 -0.78 6.51 -0.71
C LEU A 65 -1.19 7.77 0.08
N GLY A 66 -1.95 8.69 -0.52
CA GLY A 66 -2.43 9.91 0.12
C GLY A 66 -3.33 9.67 1.35
N VAL A 67 -4.09 8.58 1.34
CA VAL A 67 -4.96 8.17 2.47
C VAL A 67 -4.33 7.10 3.38
N SER A 68 -3.09 6.69 3.10
CA SER A 68 -2.41 5.66 3.87
C SER A 68 -2.01 6.15 5.26
N VAL A 69 -1.94 5.23 6.22
CA VAL A 69 -1.45 5.47 7.58
C VAL A 69 -0.06 4.88 7.76
N ALA A 70 0.68 5.36 8.77
CA ALA A 70 1.96 4.77 9.12
C ALA A 70 1.77 3.31 9.59
N TRP A 71 2.67 2.41 9.19
CA TRP A 71 2.60 1.02 9.59
C TRP A 71 2.63 0.83 11.12
N GLU A 72 3.38 1.66 11.83
CA GLU A 72 3.57 1.59 13.28
C GLU A 72 2.33 2.02 14.09
N ASP A 73 1.42 2.79 13.50
CA ASP A 73 0.27 3.37 14.20
C ASP A 73 -0.75 2.30 14.66
N THR A 74 -0.85 1.21 13.92
CA THR A 74 -1.77 0.09 14.22
C THR A 74 -1.33 -0.84 15.35
N ALA A 75 -0.10 -0.70 15.87
CA ALA A 75 0.35 -1.49 17.02
C ALA A 75 -0.16 -0.93 18.36
N SER A 76 -0.83 0.23 18.35
CA SER A 76 -1.22 0.98 19.56
C SER A 76 -2.73 1.07 19.80
N MET A 77 -3.54 0.18 19.21
CA MET A 77 -5.00 0.08 19.50
C MET A 77 -5.38 -1.23 20.17
#